data_AF-A0A1I3Y914-F1
#
_entry.id   AF-A0A1I3Y914-F1
#
_cell.length_a   1.000
_cell.length_b   1.000
_cell.length_c   1.000
_cell.angle_alpha   90.00
_cell.angle_beta   90.00
_cell.angle_gamma   90.00
#
_symmetry.space_group_name_H-M   'P 1'
#
loop_
_entity.id
_entity.type
_entity.pdbx_description
1 polymer ?
#
loop_
_entity_poly.entity_id
_entity_poly.type
_entity_poly.pdbx_seq_one_letter_code
_entity_poly.pdbx_strand_id
1 'polypeptide(L)'
;MASIDEIAATLRSVATAGMKPKDLLGAVRERHPEASKKEVVRAAFYALIEGHQEPTPARAHDLHAFAIHERATDEEAPIRRRKLRKKAAPAPEAASVEPPVF
;
A
#
# COMPACT_ATOMS: atom_id res chain seq x y z
N MET A 1 -11.59 -0.07 -19.37
CA MET A 1 -10.91 -0.18 -18.06
C MET A 1 -11.98 0.07 -17.02
N ALA A 2 -12.35 -0.97 -16.26
CA ALA A 2 -13.25 -0.82 -15.12
C ALA A 2 -12.69 0.18 -14.10
N SER A 3 -13.57 0.96 -13.48
CA SER A 3 -13.16 1.91 -12.44
C SER A 3 -12.69 1.16 -11.18
N ILE A 4 -11.76 1.76 -10.42
CA ILE A 4 -11.28 1.18 -9.17
C ILE A 4 -12.42 0.95 -8.17
N ASP A 5 -13.43 1.82 -8.18
CA ASP A 5 -14.60 1.77 -7.29
C ASP A 5 -15.49 0.56 -7.62
N GLU A 6 -15.64 0.24 -8.91
CA GLU A 6 -16.45 -0.88 -9.39
C GLU A 6 -15.80 -2.23 -9.03
N ILE A 7 -14.48 -2.32 -9.20
CA ILE A 7 -13.70 -3.49 -8.78
C ILE A 7 -13.75 -3.62 -7.24
N ALA A 8 -13.69 -2.51 -6.51
CA ALA A 8 -13.78 -2.49 -5.04
C ALA A 8 -15.17 -2.90 -4.52
N ALA A 9 -16.25 -2.42 -5.14
CA ALA A 9 -17.61 -2.85 -4.85
C ALA A 9 -17.77 -4.35 -5.12
N THR A 10 -17.20 -4.83 -6.23
CA THR A 10 -17.20 -6.26 -6.55
C THR A 10 -16.46 -7.07 -5.50
N LEU A 11 -15.24 -6.66 -5.14
CA LEU A 11 -14.44 -7.28 -4.08
C LEU A 11 -15.20 -7.38 -2.76
N ARG A 12 -15.91 -6.31 -2.35
CA ARG A 12 -16.75 -6.33 -1.14
C ARG A 12 -17.89 -7.35 -1.24
N SER A 13 -18.47 -7.54 -2.43
CA SER A 13 -19.56 -8.50 -2.64
C SER A 13 -19.09 -9.96 -2.71
N VAL A 14 -17.87 -10.22 -3.20
CA VAL A 14 -17.36 -11.59 -3.39
C VAL A 14 -16.46 -12.07 -2.25
N ALA A 15 -15.86 -11.15 -1.49
CA ALA A 15 -14.96 -11.52 -0.39
C ALA A 15 -15.74 -12.13 0.77
N THR A 16 -15.42 -13.39 1.08
CA THR A 16 -15.93 -14.11 2.26
C THR A 16 -14.77 -14.52 3.17
N ALA A 17 -15.03 -14.64 4.48
CA ALA A 17 -14.02 -15.08 5.43
C ALA A 17 -13.53 -16.50 5.07
N GLY A 18 -12.22 -16.67 4.89
CA GLY A 18 -11.61 -17.96 4.56
C GLY A 18 -11.37 -18.24 3.07
N MET A 19 -11.74 -17.32 2.17
CA MET A 19 -11.40 -17.47 0.73
C MET A 19 -9.89 -17.38 0.48
N LYS A 20 -9.41 -18.22 -0.45
CA LYS A 20 -8.01 -18.13 -0.90
C LYS A 20 -7.86 -16.92 -1.85
N PRO A 21 -6.71 -16.22 -1.82
CA PRO A 21 -6.48 -15.07 -2.69
C PRO A 21 -6.60 -15.35 -4.19
N LYS A 22 -6.31 -16.59 -4.62
CA LYS A 22 -6.46 -17.01 -6.03
C LYS A 22 -7.92 -17.08 -6.44
N ASP A 23 -8.77 -17.63 -5.58
CA ASP A 23 -10.20 -17.79 -5.83
C ASP A 23 -10.88 -16.41 -5.87
N LEU A 24 -10.47 -15.51 -4.97
CA LEU A 24 -10.92 -14.11 -4.97
C LEU A 24 -10.52 -13.39 -6.27
N LEU A 25 -9.29 -13.57 -6.74
CA LEU A 25 -8.83 -12.98 -8.00
C LEU A 25 -9.60 -13.55 -9.21
N GLY A 26 -9.92 -14.84 -9.19
CA GLY A 26 -10.74 -15.50 -10.21
C GLY A 26 -12.15 -14.89 -10.26
N ALA A 27 -12.84 -14.83 -9.12
CA ALA A 27 -14.18 -14.27 -9.01
C ALA A 27 -14.26 -12.80 -9.47
N VAL A 28 -13.23 -12.00 -9.20
CA VAL A 28 -13.18 -10.62 -9.70
C VAL A 28 -12.97 -10.58 -11.21
N ARG A 29 -12.11 -11.44 -11.76
CA ARG A 29 -11.84 -11.51 -13.21
C ARG A 29 -13.00 -12.06 -14.03
N GLU A 30 -13.86 -12.88 -13.44
CA GLU A 30 -15.10 -13.31 -14.10
C GLU A 30 -16.02 -12.12 -14.39
N ARG A 31 -16.05 -11.12 -13.51
CA ARG A 31 -16.86 -9.91 -13.68
C ARG A 31 -16.11 -8.75 -14.37
N HIS A 32 -14.79 -8.71 -14.22
CA HIS A 32 -13.89 -7.69 -14.77
C HIS A 32 -12.72 -8.35 -15.51
N PRO A 33 -12.96 -8.94 -16.71
CA PRO A 33 -11.93 -9.71 -17.43
C PRO A 33 -10.73 -8.86 -17.86
N GLU A 34 -10.91 -7.55 -18.04
CA GLU A 34 -9.85 -6.59 -18.36
C GLU A 34 -9.03 -6.16 -17.13
N ALA A 35 -9.48 -6.46 -15.91
CA ALA A 35 -8.79 -6.04 -14.71
C ALA A 35 -7.47 -6.80 -14.51
N SER A 36 -6.38 -6.05 -14.53
CA SER A 36 -5.06 -6.57 -14.20
C SER A 36 -5.00 -6.93 -12.72
N LYS A 37 -4.10 -7.86 -12.36
CA LYS A 37 -3.86 -8.22 -10.96
C LYS A 37 -3.50 -6.98 -10.10
N LYS A 38 -2.81 -6.00 -10.69
CA LYS A 38 -2.42 -4.77 -9.99
C LYS A 38 -3.63 -3.90 -9.66
N GLU A 39 -4.59 -3.79 -10.58
CA GLU A 39 -5.84 -3.05 -10.37
C GLU A 39 -6.70 -3.71 -9.29
N VAL A 40 -6.82 -5.04 -9.31
CA VAL A 40 -7.56 -5.77 -8.27
C VAL A 40 -6.93 -5.58 -6.88
N VAL A 41 -5.60 -5.66 -6.77
CA VAL A 41 -4.91 -5.40 -5.50
C VAL A 41 -5.11 -3.95 -5.06
N ARG A 42 -5.00 -2.98 -5.97
CA ARG A 42 -5.24 -1.57 -5.66
C ARG A 42 -6.68 -1.33 -5.19
N ALA A 43 -7.66 -1.93 -5.86
CA ALA A 43 -9.06 -1.88 -5.51
C ALA A 43 -9.36 -2.53 -4.15
N ALA A 44 -8.63 -3.59 -3.78
CA ALA A 44 -8.76 -4.21 -2.46
C ALA A 44 -8.32 -3.24 -1.35
N PHE A 45 -7.18 -2.55 -1.52
CA PHE A 45 -6.75 -1.51 -0.58
C PHE A 45 -7.70 -0.33 -0.56
N TYR A 46 -8.20 0.09 -1.73
CA TYR A 46 -9.20 1.15 -1.82
C TYR A 46 -10.47 0.78 -1.04
N ALA A 47 -11.02 -0.44 -1.24
CA ALA A 47 -12.19 -0.93 -0.51
C ALA A 47 -11.98 -0.96 1.01
N LEU A 48 -10.77 -1.31 1.47
CA LEU A 48 -10.41 -1.28 2.88
C LEU A 48 -10.43 0.14 3.44
N ILE A 49 -9.85 1.11 2.73
CA ILE A 49 -9.75 2.50 3.21
C ILE A 49 -11.10 3.21 3.14
N GLU A 50 -11.82 3.06 2.03
CA GLU A 50 -13.14 3.66 1.81
C GLU A 50 -14.15 3.20 2.87
N GLY A 51 -14.08 1.94 3.31
CA GLY A 51 -14.90 1.43 4.41
C GLY A 51 -14.68 2.13 5.76
N HIS A 52 -13.60 2.93 5.88
CA HIS A 52 -13.31 3.75 7.06
C HIS A 52 -13.61 5.25 6.84
N GLN A 53 -14.03 5.66 5.64
CA GLN A 53 -14.21 7.07 5.28
C GLN A 53 -15.55 7.68 5.70
N GLU A 54 -16.52 6.88 6.15
CA GLU A 54 -17.77 7.39 6.73
C GLU A 54 -17.75 7.21 8.26
N PRO A 55 -16.95 7.98 9.02
CA PRO A 55 -17.23 8.13 10.42
C PRO A 55 -18.59 8.85 10.49
N THR A 56 -19.55 8.23 11.17
CA THR A 56 -20.72 8.98 11.63
C THR A 56 -20.23 10.26 12.32
N PRO A 57 -20.97 11.37 12.26
CA PRO A 57 -20.52 12.64 12.84
C PRO A 57 -20.08 12.50 14.32
N ALA A 58 -20.71 11.57 15.06
CA ALA A 58 -20.29 11.18 16.41
C ALA A 58 -18.89 10.52 16.44
N ARG A 59 -18.62 9.54 15.58
CA ARG A 59 -17.32 8.87 15.51
C ARG A 59 -16.20 9.81 15.07
N ALA A 60 -16.48 10.76 14.19
CA ALA A 60 -15.53 11.80 13.80
C ALA A 60 -15.19 12.72 14.97
N HIS A 61 -16.20 13.13 15.75
CA HIS A 61 -16.03 13.92 16.95
C HIS A 61 -15.19 13.20 18.01
N ASP A 62 -15.46 11.91 18.26
CA ASP A 62 -14.74 11.13 19.27
C ASP A 62 -13.27 10.92 18.88
N LEU A 63 -12.99 10.63 17.61
CA LEU A 63 -11.61 10.52 17.10
C LEU A 63 -10.87 11.86 17.18
N HIS A 64 -11.57 12.97 16.91
CA HIS A 64 -11.00 14.31 17.04
C HIS A 64 -10.70 14.67 18.50
N ALA A 65 -11.62 14.38 19.43
CA ALA A 65 -11.42 14.57 20.86
C ALA A 65 -10.24 13.74 21.39
N PHE A 66 -10.13 12.48 20.97
CA PHE A 66 -9.00 11.62 21.27
C PHE A 66 -7.67 12.21 20.76
N ALA A 67 -7.62 12.65 19.49
CA ALA A 67 -6.42 13.23 18.91
C ALA A 67 -5.96 14.53 19.62
N ILE A 68 -6.91 15.37 20.05
CA ILE A 68 -6.59 16.57 20.85
C ILE A 68 -6.03 16.18 22.22
N HIS A 69 -6.62 15.20 22.88
CA HIS A 69 -6.18 14.73 24.20
C HIS A 69 -4.74 14.22 24.15
N GLU A 70 -4.45 13.26 23.26
CA GLU A 70 -3.12 12.66 23.15
C GLU A 70 -2.05 13.68 22.71
N ARG A 71 -2.39 14.60 21.79
CA ARG A 71 -1.46 15.65 21.36
C ARG A 71 -1.13 16.64 22.48
N ALA A 72 -2.07 16.92 23.38
CA ALA A 72 -1.82 17.81 24.50
C ALA A 72 -0.89 17.19 25.57
N THR A 73 -0.77 15.86 25.59
CA THR A 73 0.07 15.11 26.51
C THR A 73 1.49 14.81 26.00
N ASP A 74 1.75 14.92 24.69
CA ASP A 74 3.01 14.50 24.07
C ASP A 74 3.94 15.69 23.73
N GLU A 75 4.59 16.28 24.74
CA GLU A 75 5.93 16.88 24.55
C GLU A 75 6.98 15.76 24.59
N GLU A 76 6.93 14.80 23.66
CA GLU A 76 7.93 13.73 23.57
C GLU A 76 8.87 13.87 22.36
N ALA A 77 10.15 13.61 22.62
CA ALA A 77 11.32 14.04 21.88
C ALA A 77 11.37 13.56 20.41
N PRO A 78 12.06 14.29 19.51
CA PRO A 78 12.05 14.01 18.08
C PRO A 78 12.60 12.62 17.72
N ILE A 79 11.78 11.85 16.99
CA ILE A 79 12.10 10.53 16.46
C ILE A 79 13.32 10.62 15.52
N ARG A 80 14.47 10.07 15.96
CA ARG A 80 15.69 10.00 15.14
C ARG A 80 15.52 8.96 14.03
N ARG A 81 15.33 9.43 12.79
CA ARG A 81 15.30 8.59 11.58
C ARG A 81 16.62 7.82 11.43
N ARG A 82 16.58 6.50 11.59
CA ARG A 82 17.75 5.62 11.35
C ARG A 82 17.97 5.53 9.84
N LYS A 83 19.05 6.15 9.34
CA LYS A 83 19.40 6.15 7.91
C LYS A 83 19.54 4.70 7.40
N LEU A 84 18.70 4.31 6.45
CA LEU A 84 18.81 3.05 5.73
C LEU A 84 20.15 3.06 4.96
N ARG A 85 21.07 2.17 5.33
CA ARG A 85 22.37 2.04 4.66
C ARG A 85 22.15 1.63 3.21
N LYS A 86 22.54 2.50 2.27
CA LYS A 86 22.60 2.23 0.83
C LYS A 86 23.63 1.11 0.62
N LYS A 87 23.20 -0.09 0.21
CA LYS A 87 24.12 -1.15 -0.24
C LYS A 87 24.82 -0.64 -1.49
N ALA A 88 26.14 -0.45 -1.43
CA ALA A 88 26.98 -0.22 -2.60
C ALA A 88 27.03 -1.51 -3.41
N ALA A 89 26.78 -1.41 -4.73
CA ALA A 89 27.08 -2.49 -5.66
C ALA A 89 28.60 -2.51 -5.92
N PRO A 90 29.25 -3.69 -6.03
CA PRO A 90 30.66 -3.77 -6.40
C PRO A 90 30.84 -3.38 -7.87
N ALA A 91 31.90 -2.61 -8.15
CA ALA A 91 32.29 -2.19 -9.50
C ALA A 91 32.75 -3.40 -10.35
N PRO A 92 32.48 -3.41 -11.66
CA PRO A 92 33.07 -4.41 -12.55
C PRO A 92 34.56 -4.10 -12.76
N GLU A 93 35.36 -5.13 -12.51
CA GLU A 93 36.79 -5.25 -12.73
C GLU A 93 37.12 -5.40 -14.23
N ALA A 94 38.35 -5.01 -14.57
CA ALA A 94 39.13 -5.31 -15.77
C ALA A 94 38.90 -4.45 -17.03
N ALA A 95 39.89 -3.58 -17.30
CA ALA A 95 40.56 -3.60 -18.59
C ALA A 95 42.01 -3.11 -18.42
N SER A 96 42.94 -4.05 -18.55
CA SER A 96 44.38 -3.88 -18.70
C SER A 96 44.73 -2.91 -19.83
N VAL A 97 45.56 -1.91 -19.53
CA VAL A 97 46.30 -1.16 -20.56
C VAL A 97 47.76 -1.12 -20.11
N GLU A 98 48.62 -1.77 -20.89
CA GLU A 98 50.06 -1.79 -20.71
C GLU A 98 50.65 -0.37 -20.89
N PRO A 99 51.76 -0.03 -20.20
CA PRO A 99 52.40 1.28 -20.35
C PRO A 99 53.20 1.35 -21.66
N PRO A 100 53.28 2.52 -22.33
CA PRO A 100 54.16 2.69 -23.47
C PRO A 100 55.63 2.66 -23.06
N VAL A 101 56.43 2.04 -23.93
CA VAL A 101 57.88 1.94 -23.87
C VAL A 101 58.50 3.31 -24.17
N PHE A 102 59.44 3.72 -23.31
CA PHE A 102 60.34 4.89 -23.30
C PHE A 102 60.18 5.99 -24.36
#